data_AF-A0A9P7XAA3-F1
#
_entry.id   AF-A0A9P7XAA3-F1
#
_cell.length_a   1.000
_cell.length_b   1.000
_cell.length_c   1.000
_cell.angle_alpha   90.00
_cell.angle_beta   90.00
_cell.angle_gamma   90.00
#
_symmetry.space_group_name_H-M   'P 1'
#
loop_
_entity.id
_entity.type
_entity.pdbx_description
1 polymer ?
#
loop_
_entity_poly.entity_id
_entity_poly.type
_entity_poly.pdbx_seq_one_letter_code
_entity_poly.pdbx_strand_id
1 'polypeptide(L)'
;MAPNDPQEESLTRRLAGQSVNKAGLALDQTEINRVIAEASKGSKFYENERKKDAELTTKIGNLLKKKEELAKGIDTAAVESSVDRMISEIEATRDLSQTIVHIDCDAFFASVEELYDPSLKGKAFGVSPGVLTTASYEARKYGCRSAMPTFIAKKLCPHLIVVPIHFDRYNEMSGKVFDVLRTRDPNMAPVSSDESYLNITEYMQDHNITAEECVKELRAEVEEKTKLTVSAGIAPNKMLAKVKMD
;
A
#
# COMPACT_ATOMS: atom_id res chain seq x y z
N MET A 1 19.64 17.66 15.43
CA MET A 1 20.36 18.32 14.32
C MET A 1 19.83 17.69 13.05
N ALA A 2 19.25 18.48 12.14
CA ALA A 2 18.87 17.98 10.83
C ALA A 2 20.14 17.51 10.09
N PRO A 3 20.09 16.43 9.29
CA PRO A 3 21.23 16.04 8.47
C PRO A 3 21.54 17.19 7.51
N ASN A 4 22.70 17.81 7.66
CA ASN A 4 23.17 18.92 6.82
C ASN A 4 23.73 18.46 5.46
N ASP A 5 23.70 17.15 5.18
CA ASP A 5 24.17 16.55 3.92
C ASP A 5 22.99 15.95 3.13
N PRO A 6 22.67 16.48 1.93
CA PRO A 6 21.61 15.94 1.07
C PRO A 6 21.77 14.45 0.74
N GLN A 7 23.00 13.94 0.72
CA GLN A 7 23.28 12.53 0.47
C GLN A 7 22.93 11.66 1.68
N GLU A 8 23.15 12.15 2.89
CA GLU A 8 22.72 11.49 4.12
C GLU A 8 21.18 11.48 4.24
N GLU A 9 20.52 12.55 3.81
CA GLU A 9 19.07 12.63 3.77
C GLU A 9 18.46 11.62 2.78
N SER A 10 19.00 11.54 1.55
CA SER A 10 18.56 10.55 0.54
C SER A 10 18.66 9.12 1.07
N LEU A 11 19.84 8.77 1.62
CA LEU A 11 20.07 7.45 2.17
C LEU A 11 19.13 7.15 3.35
N THR A 12 18.88 8.13 4.22
CA THR A 12 17.95 7.98 5.35
C THR A 12 16.53 7.67 4.87
N ARG A 13 16.05 8.37 3.83
CA ARG A 13 14.75 8.09 3.21
C ARG A 13 14.72 6.70 2.59
N ARG A 14 15.80 6.27 1.95
CA ARG A 14 15.93 4.93 1.36
C ARG A 14 15.86 3.83 2.42
N LEU A 15 16.55 4.02 3.55
CA LEU A 15 16.58 3.08 4.68
C LEU A 15 15.22 2.97 5.39
N ALA A 16 14.40 4.02 5.35
CA ALA A 16 13.05 4.00 5.91
C ALA A 16 12.12 2.93 5.27
N GLY A 17 12.47 2.45 4.07
CA GLY A 17 11.79 1.38 3.37
C GLY A 17 10.58 1.85 2.56
N GLN A 18 9.86 0.89 1.96
CA GLN A 18 8.81 1.18 0.97
C GLN A 18 7.45 1.53 1.59
N SER A 19 7.18 1.16 2.84
CA SER A 19 5.86 1.30 3.47
C SER A 19 5.72 2.56 4.32
N VAL A 20 6.41 3.66 3.99
CA VAL A 20 6.45 4.90 4.80
C VAL A 20 5.14 5.71 4.76
N ASN A 21 4.28 5.49 3.77
CA ASN A 21 3.00 6.18 3.61
C ASN A 21 1.80 5.32 4.02
N LYS A 22 2.03 4.22 4.76
CA LYS A 22 0.95 3.30 5.14
C LYS A 22 -0.02 3.97 6.11
N ALA A 23 -1.32 3.72 5.93
CA ALA A 23 -2.37 4.25 6.80
C ALA A 23 -2.11 3.93 8.29
N GLY A 24 -2.31 4.93 9.16
CA GLY A 24 -2.13 4.80 10.61
C GLY A 24 -0.69 5.02 11.13
N LEU A 25 0.26 5.39 10.26
CA LEU A 25 1.59 5.83 10.68
C LEU A 25 1.58 7.26 11.25
N ALA A 26 2.56 7.58 12.10
CA ALA A 26 2.76 8.93 12.61
C ALA A 26 3.07 9.94 11.47
N LEU A 27 2.56 11.17 11.58
CA LEU A 27 2.78 12.21 10.56
C LEU A 27 4.24 12.66 10.48
N ASP A 28 4.91 12.81 11.62
CA ASP A 28 6.35 13.06 11.66
C ASP A 28 7.12 11.74 11.76
N GLN A 29 7.88 11.43 10.73
CA GLN A 29 8.72 10.23 10.62
C GLN A 29 10.20 10.51 10.91
N THR A 30 10.58 11.74 11.28
CA THR A 30 11.99 12.14 11.40
C THR A 30 12.74 11.28 12.41
N GLU A 31 12.20 11.16 13.62
CA GLU A 31 12.82 10.35 14.68
C GLU A 31 12.78 8.85 14.36
N ILE A 32 11.69 8.37 13.77
CA ILE A 32 11.54 6.98 13.33
C ILE A 32 12.64 6.63 12.32
N ASN A 33 12.85 7.48 11.32
CA ASN A 33 13.86 7.26 10.29
C ASN A 33 15.28 7.33 10.85
N ARG A 34 15.53 8.22 11.83
CA ARG A 34 16.81 8.27 12.55
C ARG A 34 17.11 6.95 13.25
N VAL A 35 16.15 6.42 14.02
CA VAL A 35 16.30 5.14 14.74
C VAL A 35 16.53 4.00 13.76
N ILE A 36 15.81 3.95 12.63
CA ILE A 36 16.01 2.93 11.58
C ILE A 36 17.43 3.02 10.99
N ALA A 37 17.88 4.23 10.65
CA ALA A 37 19.20 4.45 10.08
C ALA A 37 20.31 4.04 11.07
N GLU A 38 20.22 4.50 12.33
CA GLU A 38 21.15 4.13 13.39
C GLU A 38 21.18 2.61 13.64
N ALA A 39 20.01 1.95 13.67
CA ALA A 39 19.91 0.50 13.83
C ALA A 39 20.48 -0.30 12.64
N SER A 40 20.54 0.31 11.46
CA SER A 40 21.01 -0.34 10.23
C SER A 40 22.51 -0.17 10.00
N LYS A 41 23.12 0.91 10.53
CA LYS A 41 24.54 1.26 10.34
C LYS A 41 25.47 0.06 10.62
N GLY A 42 26.43 -0.18 9.73
CA GLY A 42 27.42 -1.25 9.83
C GLY A 42 26.94 -2.63 9.36
N SER A 43 25.66 -2.80 8.99
CA SER A 43 25.16 -4.05 8.42
C SER A 43 25.47 -4.18 6.92
N LYS A 44 25.53 -5.43 6.41
CA LYS A 44 25.60 -5.69 4.96
C LYS A 44 24.42 -5.07 4.19
N PHE A 45 23.24 -5.02 4.82
CA PHE A 45 22.05 -4.38 4.25
C PHE A 45 22.27 -2.88 4.05
N TYR A 46 22.79 -2.19 5.07
CA TYR A 46 23.08 -0.76 5.01
C TYR A 46 24.10 -0.42 3.92
N GLU A 47 25.19 -1.18 3.83
CA GLU A 47 26.20 -0.98 2.78
C GLU A 47 25.62 -1.19 1.38
N ASN A 48 24.74 -2.18 1.22
CA ASN A 48 24.03 -2.43 -0.03
C ASN A 48 23.05 -1.31 -0.39
N GLU A 49 22.28 -0.79 0.58
CA GLU A 49 21.37 0.34 0.33
C GLU A 49 22.14 1.63 0.03
N ARG A 50 23.30 1.87 0.68
CA ARG A 50 24.20 2.98 0.31
C ARG A 50 24.69 2.87 -1.12
N LYS A 51 25.10 1.67 -1.56
CA LYS A 51 25.52 1.42 -2.93
C LYS A 51 24.38 1.71 -3.92
N LYS A 52 23.18 1.19 -3.67
CA LYS A 52 22.01 1.42 -4.53
C LYS A 52 21.57 2.89 -4.56
N ASP A 53 21.69 3.62 -3.45
CA ASP A 53 21.42 5.06 -3.39
C ASP A 53 22.38 5.84 -4.29
N ALA A 54 23.67 5.52 -4.25
CA ALA A 54 24.67 6.11 -5.13
C ALA A 54 24.45 5.76 -6.62
N GLU A 55 24.08 4.50 -6.91
CA GLU A 55 23.71 4.06 -8.27
C GLU A 55 22.47 4.82 -8.79
N LEU A 56 21.45 4.98 -7.95
CA LEU A 56 20.24 5.75 -8.29
C LEU A 56 20.57 7.21 -8.56
N THR A 57 21.40 7.83 -7.71
CA THR A 57 21.88 9.21 -7.89
C THR A 57 22.59 9.39 -9.23
N THR A 58 23.47 8.43 -9.57
CA THR A 58 24.17 8.42 -10.87
C THR A 58 23.19 8.30 -12.03
N LYS A 59 22.20 7.41 -11.91
CA LYS A 59 21.16 7.22 -12.93
C LYS A 59 20.34 8.48 -13.15
N ILE A 60 19.94 9.16 -12.07
CA ILE A 60 19.22 10.45 -12.13
C ILE A 60 20.09 11.49 -12.84
N GLY A 61 21.37 11.61 -12.49
CA GLY A 61 22.30 12.53 -13.15
C GLY A 61 22.42 12.26 -14.66
N ASN A 62 22.48 10.99 -15.07
CA ASN A 62 22.52 10.62 -16.48
C ASN A 62 21.22 10.96 -17.22
N LEU A 63 20.06 10.78 -16.58
CA LEU A 63 18.76 11.17 -17.16
C LEU A 63 18.65 12.69 -17.31
N LEU A 64 19.14 13.47 -16.35
CA LEU A 64 19.16 14.93 -16.42
C LEU A 64 20.07 15.43 -17.55
N LYS A 65 21.28 14.86 -17.70
CA LYS A 65 22.16 15.16 -18.83
C LYS A 65 21.51 14.83 -20.17
N LYS A 66 20.91 13.64 -20.29
CA LYS A 66 20.19 13.23 -21.50
C LYS A 66 19.03 14.16 -21.82
N LYS A 67 18.29 14.63 -20.80
CA LYS A 67 17.23 15.63 -20.95
C LYS A 67 17.80 16.94 -21.52
N GLU A 68 18.90 17.45 -20.97
CA GLU A 68 19.54 18.69 -21.45
C GLU A 68 20.06 18.55 -22.89
N GLU A 69 20.63 17.40 -23.24
CA GLU A 69 21.09 17.11 -24.60
C GLU A 69 19.94 17.06 -25.59
N LEU A 70 18.87 16.34 -25.26
CA LEU A 70 17.67 16.25 -26.11
C LEU A 70 16.95 17.59 -26.22
N ALA A 71 17.02 18.46 -25.21
CA ALA A 71 16.43 19.79 -25.26
C ALA A 71 17.14 20.72 -26.27
N LYS A 72 18.37 20.41 -26.70
CA LYS A 72 19.10 21.21 -27.69
C LYS A 72 18.57 20.90 -29.09
N GLY A 73 17.91 21.88 -29.70
CA GLY A 73 17.45 21.80 -31.09
C GLY A 73 16.22 20.92 -31.29
N ILE A 74 15.50 20.58 -30.22
CA ILE A 74 14.20 19.92 -30.33
C ILE A 74 13.14 20.94 -30.75
N ASP A 75 12.30 20.56 -31.70
CA ASP A 75 11.08 21.27 -32.01
C ASP A 75 10.03 20.89 -30.95
N THR A 76 9.94 21.69 -29.90
CA THR A 76 8.98 21.46 -28.81
C THR A 76 7.54 21.49 -29.31
N ALA A 77 7.21 22.35 -30.27
CA ALA A 77 5.87 22.46 -30.81
C ALA A 77 5.46 21.18 -31.56
N ALA A 78 6.37 20.59 -32.33
CA ALA A 78 6.12 19.29 -32.98
C ALA A 78 5.93 18.15 -31.95
N VAL A 79 6.71 18.14 -30.87
CA VAL A 79 6.56 17.15 -29.79
C VAL A 79 5.23 17.32 -29.05
N GLU A 80 4.90 18.55 -28.66
CA GLU A 80 3.62 18.88 -28.01
C GLU A 80 2.44 18.46 -28.88
N SER A 81 2.47 18.81 -30.17
CA SER A 81 1.41 18.40 -31.10
C SER A 81 1.26 16.88 -31.22
N SER A 82 2.37 16.13 -31.20
CA SER A 82 2.32 14.67 -31.19
C SER A 82 1.70 14.11 -29.91
N VAL A 83 2.06 14.68 -28.75
CA VAL A 83 1.50 14.30 -27.45
C VAL A 83 0.01 14.66 -27.36
N ASP A 84 -0.39 15.84 -27.82
CA ASP A 84 -1.79 16.29 -27.84
C ASP A 84 -2.66 15.38 -28.71
N ARG A 85 -2.11 14.88 -29.82
CA ARG A 85 -2.79 13.86 -30.63
C ARG A 85 -3.00 12.56 -29.86
N MET A 86 -1.97 12.07 -29.15
CA MET A 86 -2.12 10.88 -28.30
C MET A 86 -3.13 11.08 -27.18
N ILE A 87 -3.13 12.26 -26.53
CA ILE A 87 -4.11 12.61 -25.51
C ILE A 87 -5.51 12.58 -26.12
N SER A 88 -5.71 13.21 -27.27
CA SER A 88 -7.00 13.24 -27.97
C SER A 88 -7.49 11.84 -28.33
N GLU A 89 -6.60 10.94 -28.78
CA GLU A 89 -6.92 9.54 -29.07
C GLU A 89 -7.34 8.76 -27.80
N ILE A 90 -6.65 8.99 -26.67
CA ILE A 90 -6.99 8.37 -25.38
C ILE A 90 -8.32 8.93 -24.85
N GLU A 91 -8.52 10.24 -24.89
CA GLU A 91 -9.76 10.91 -24.44
C GLU A 91 -10.97 10.44 -25.26
N ALA A 92 -10.82 10.27 -26.57
CA ALA A 92 -11.89 9.79 -27.45
C ALA A 92 -12.34 8.35 -27.12
N THR A 93 -11.51 7.57 -26.43
CA THR A 93 -11.81 6.19 -26.02
C THR A 93 -12.06 6.07 -24.51
N ARG A 94 -12.17 7.19 -23.78
CA ARG A 94 -12.42 7.21 -22.35
C ARG A 94 -13.79 6.60 -22.04
N ASP A 95 -13.78 5.49 -21.30
CA ASP A 95 -14.98 4.84 -20.78
C ASP A 95 -15.22 5.25 -19.31
N LEU A 96 -16.41 5.78 -19.04
CA LEU A 96 -16.89 6.13 -17.71
C LEU A 96 -18.18 5.37 -17.33
N SER A 97 -18.60 4.41 -18.16
CA SER A 97 -19.83 3.63 -17.97
C SER A 97 -19.68 2.56 -16.87
N GLN A 98 -18.45 2.16 -16.57
CA GLN A 98 -18.15 1.12 -15.61
C GLN A 98 -18.09 1.68 -14.19
N THR A 99 -18.53 0.90 -13.21
CA THR A 99 -18.33 1.14 -11.78
C THR A 99 -17.42 0.05 -11.22
N ILE A 100 -16.14 0.40 -11.09
CA ILE A 100 -15.10 -0.47 -10.55
C ILE A 100 -14.91 -0.18 -9.07
N VAL A 101 -14.84 -1.24 -8.27
CA VAL A 101 -14.55 -1.17 -6.84
C VAL A 101 -13.26 -1.90 -6.57
N HIS A 102 -12.34 -1.27 -5.84
CA HIS A 102 -11.21 -1.96 -5.21
C HIS A 102 -11.53 -2.15 -3.73
N ILE A 103 -11.43 -3.39 -3.25
CA ILE A 103 -11.62 -3.77 -1.85
C ILE A 103 -10.27 -4.17 -1.27
N ASP A 104 -10.00 -3.76 -0.03
CA ASP A 104 -8.80 -4.11 0.74
C ASP A 104 -9.19 -4.32 2.22
N CYS A 105 -8.73 -5.41 2.84
CA CYS A 105 -9.02 -5.72 4.23
C CYS A 105 -8.12 -4.93 5.20
N ASP A 106 -8.74 -4.24 6.17
CA ASP A 106 -8.03 -3.36 7.08
C ASP A 106 -7.05 -4.15 7.96
N ALA A 107 -5.75 -3.92 7.76
CA ALA A 107 -4.67 -4.59 8.49
C ALA A 107 -4.80 -6.13 8.54
N PHE A 108 -5.25 -6.75 7.44
CA PHE A 108 -5.75 -8.12 7.36
C PHE A 108 -5.16 -9.14 8.35
N PHE A 109 -3.88 -9.50 8.24
CA PHE A 109 -3.31 -10.54 9.12
C PHE A 109 -3.37 -10.16 10.61
N ALA A 110 -3.18 -8.88 10.95
CA ALA A 110 -3.29 -8.43 12.33
C ALA A 110 -4.73 -8.55 12.83
N SER A 111 -5.69 -8.12 12.02
CA SER A 111 -7.12 -8.24 12.34
C SER A 111 -7.55 -9.70 12.49
N VAL A 112 -7.02 -10.61 11.66
CA VAL A 112 -7.25 -12.06 11.84
C VAL A 112 -6.64 -12.56 13.15
N GLU A 113 -5.41 -12.18 13.50
CA GLU A 113 -4.83 -12.60 14.78
C GLU A 113 -5.63 -12.07 15.99
N GLU A 114 -6.19 -10.86 15.93
CA GLU A 114 -7.07 -10.36 17.01
C GLU A 114 -8.36 -11.16 17.17
N LEU A 115 -8.90 -11.73 16.08
CA LEU A 115 -10.08 -12.61 16.17
C LEU A 115 -9.76 -13.92 16.89
N TYR A 116 -8.56 -14.45 16.68
CA TYR A 116 -8.11 -15.72 17.28
C TYR A 116 -7.53 -15.54 18.69
N ASP A 117 -6.94 -14.38 18.98
CA ASP A 117 -6.47 -13.98 20.30
C ASP A 117 -7.00 -12.57 20.65
N PRO A 118 -8.20 -12.48 21.25
CA PRO A 118 -8.79 -11.21 21.66
C PRO A 118 -7.94 -10.42 22.66
N SER A 119 -6.94 -11.04 23.30
CA SER A 119 -6.04 -10.33 24.21
C SER A 119 -5.09 -9.38 23.49
N LEU A 120 -4.94 -9.48 22.15
CA LEU A 120 -4.14 -8.59 21.32
C LEU A 120 -4.81 -7.24 21.06
N LYS A 121 -6.14 -7.16 21.21
CA LYS A 121 -6.91 -5.95 20.91
C LYS A 121 -6.38 -4.75 21.71
N GLY A 122 -6.11 -3.65 21.01
CA GLY A 122 -5.59 -2.42 21.59
C GLY A 122 -4.13 -2.50 22.06
N LYS A 123 -3.38 -3.54 21.67
CA LYS A 123 -1.95 -3.68 21.95
C LYS A 123 -1.13 -3.48 20.68
N ALA A 124 0.11 -3.00 20.85
CA ALA A 124 1.07 -2.92 19.77
C ALA A 124 1.62 -4.33 19.47
N PHE A 125 1.27 -4.89 18.32
CA PHE A 125 1.80 -6.17 17.87
C PHE A 125 2.06 -6.20 16.36
N GLY A 126 2.86 -7.17 15.92
CA GLY A 126 3.15 -7.41 14.52
C GLY A 126 3.29 -8.89 14.21
N VAL A 127 2.76 -9.30 13.07
CA VAL A 127 2.88 -10.68 12.56
C VAL A 127 4.23 -10.80 11.86
N SER A 128 5.05 -11.78 12.26
CA SER A 128 6.43 -11.83 11.79
C SER A 128 7.13 -13.19 11.90
N PRO A 129 7.71 -13.69 10.80
CA PRO A 129 8.73 -14.74 10.83
C PRO A 129 10.18 -14.21 10.91
N GLY A 130 10.39 -12.92 11.25
CA GLY A 130 11.70 -12.25 11.29
C GLY A 130 11.73 -10.88 10.58
N VAL A 131 10.77 -10.68 9.67
CA VAL A 131 10.40 -9.38 9.08
C VAL A 131 8.89 -9.23 9.28
N LEU A 132 8.40 -8.03 9.62
CA LEU A 132 6.97 -7.80 9.81
C LEU A 132 6.24 -7.98 8.47
N THR A 133 5.26 -8.88 8.42
CA THR A 133 4.32 -8.98 7.29
C THR A 133 3.25 -7.91 7.40
N THR A 134 2.80 -7.64 8.63
CA THR A 134 1.93 -6.53 8.98
C THR A 134 2.18 -6.06 10.41
N ALA A 135 1.59 -4.93 10.77
CA ALA A 135 1.60 -4.37 12.11
C ALA A 135 0.19 -3.85 12.46
N SER A 136 -0.22 -4.03 13.72
CA SER A 136 -1.47 -3.46 14.26
C SER A 136 -1.42 -1.93 14.18
N TYR A 137 -2.59 -1.28 14.16
CA TYR A 137 -2.65 0.18 14.12
C TYR A 137 -1.95 0.81 15.33
N GLU A 138 -1.98 0.17 16.49
CA GLU A 138 -1.26 0.56 17.70
C GLU A 138 0.25 0.52 17.49
N ALA A 139 0.77 -0.51 16.83
CA ALA A 139 2.20 -0.60 16.50
C ALA A 139 2.60 0.43 15.43
N ARG A 140 1.72 0.74 14.47
CA ARG A 140 1.96 1.76 13.42
C ARG A 140 2.17 3.15 13.98
N LYS A 141 1.56 3.50 15.12
CA LYS A 141 1.81 4.77 15.83
C LYS A 141 3.27 4.95 16.23
N TYR A 142 4.01 3.87 16.45
CA TYR A 142 5.45 3.88 16.73
C TYR A 142 6.33 3.77 15.48
N GLY A 143 5.74 3.71 14.28
CA GLY A 143 6.45 3.55 13.02
C GLY A 143 6.62 2.10 12.55
N CYS A 144 6.15 1.11 13.31
CA CYS A 144 6.20 -0.30 12.90
C CYS A 144 5.32 -0.52 11.66
N ARG A 145 5.85 -1.20 10.63
CA ARG A 145 5.16 -1.44 9.36
C ARG A 145 5.65 -2.70 8.67
N SER A 146 4.89 -3.13 7.65
CA SER A 146 5.27 -4.22 6.76
C SER A 146 6.67 -4.01 6.17
N ALA A 147 7.36 -5.12 5.87
CA ALA A 147 8.74 -5.17 5.37
C ALA A 147 9.83 -4.62 6.33
N MET A 148 9.47 -4.25 7.56
CA MET A 148 10.44 -3.85 8.58
C MET A 148 11.00 -5.08 9.32
N PRO A 149 12.33 -5.23 9.48
CA PRO A 149 12.90 -6.28 10.31
C PRO A 149 12.41 -6.21 11.76
N THR A 150 12.09 -7.35 12.37
CA THR A 150 11.51 -7.40 13.73
C THR A 150 12.40 -6.73 14.77
N PHE A 151 13.72 -6.85 14.64
CA PHE A 151 14.66 -6.24 15.59
C PHE A 151 14.65 -4.70 15.52
N ILE A 152 14.38 -4.12 14.34
CA ILE A 152 14.22 -2.68 14.16
C ILE A 152 12.87 -2.25 14.73
N ALA A 153 11.80 -3.01 14.44
CA ALA A 153 10.49 -2.74 14.99
C ALA A 153 10.49 -2.74 16.54
N LYS A 154 11.24 -3.65 17.17
CA LYS A 154 11.43 -3.67 18.63
C LYS A 154 12.25 -2.49 19.16
N LYS A 155 13.13 -1.88 18.37
CA LYS A 155 13.82 -0.63 18.77
C LYS A 155 12.85 0.55 18.75
N LEU A 156 11.93 0.58 17.80
CA LEU A 156 10.89 1.62 17.70
C LEU A 156 9.78 1.44 18.74
N CYS A 157 9.38 0.20 19.00
CA CYS A 157 8.35 -0.18 19.95
C CYS A 157 8.90 -1.30 20.87
N PRO A 158 9.54 -0.95 22.00
CA PRO A 158 10.17 -1.95 22.90
C PRO A 158 9.20 -2.97 23.49
N HIS A 159 7.92 -2.63 23.58
CA HIS A 159 6.85 -3.48 24.08
C HIS A 159 6.06 -4.20 22.96
N LEU A 160 6.57 -4.19 21.72
CA LEU A 160 5.95 -4.86 20.58
C LEU A 160 5.81 -6.36 20.82
N ILE A 161 4.57 -6.84 20.76
CA ILE A 161 4.27 -8.27 20.76
C ILE A 161 4.53 -8.82 19.36
N VAL A 162 5.32 -9.89 19.26
CA VAL A 162 5.61 -10.54 17.99
C VAL A 162 4.76 -11.79 17.90
N VAL A 163 3.87 -11.83 16.92
CA VAL A 163 2.95 -12.94 16.68
C VAL A 163 3.50 -13.79 15.52
N PRO A 164 3.58 -15.13 15.67
CA PRO A 164 3.99 -16.00 14.57
C PRO A 164 2.95 -15.98 13.43
N ILE A 165 3.38 -16.40 12.25
CA ILE A 165 2.54 -16.41 11.06
C ILE A 165 1.65 -17.66 11.02
N HIS A 166 0.36 -17.49 10.70
CA HIS A 166 -0.62 -18.59 10.62
C HIS A 166 -1.37 -18.56 9.28
N PHE A 167 -0.70 -18.95 8.20
CA PHE A 167 -1.26 -18.88 6.83
C PHE A 167 -2.61 -19.58 6.67
N ASP A 168 -2.84 -20.69 7.36
CA ASP A 168 -4.11 -21.41 7.28
C ASP A 168 -5.29 -20.52 7.71
N ARG A 169 -5.12 -19.74 8.79
CA ARG A 169 -6.13 -18.78 9.26
C ARG A 169 -6.40 -17.70 8.23
N TYR A 170 -5.34 -17.17 7.61
CA TYR A 170 -5.48 -16.09 6.63
C TYR A 170 -6.15 -16.59 5.34
N ASN A 171 -5.81 -17.78 4.88
CA ASN A 171 -6.44 -18.38 3.69
C ASN A 171 -7.93 -18.66 3.95
N GLU A 172 -8.27 -19.20 5.13
CA GLU A 172 -9.66 -19.42 5.51
C GLU A 172 -10.46 -18.11 5.53
N MET A 173 -9.94 -17.09 6.22
CA MET A 173 -10.63 -15.81 6.35
C MET A 173 -10.70 -15.04 5.02
N SER A 174 -9.65 -15.11 4.21
CA SER A 174 -9.64 -14.58 2.84
C SER A 174 -10.74 -15.21 1.99
N GLY A 175 -10.87 -16.54 2.05
CA GLY A 175 -11.92 -17.29 1.37
C GLY A 175 -13.32 -16.79 1.75
N LYS A 176 -13.59 -16.61 3.05
CA LYS A 176 -14.88 -16.10 3.54
C LYS A 176 -15.18 -14.68 3.07
N VAL A 177 -14.18 -13.78 3.07
CA VAL A 177 -14.35 -12.42 2.53
C VAL A 177 -14.66 -12.51 1.03
N PHE A 178 -13.88 -13.29 0.29
CA PHE A 178 -14.02 -13.43 -1.16
C PHE A 178 -15.33 -14.08 -1.57
N ASP A 179 -15.88 -14.98 -0.77
CA ASP A 179 -17.22 -15.54 -0.99
C ASP A 179 -18.30 -14.45 -0.96
N VAL A 180 -18.17 -13.44 -0.09
CA VAL A 180 -19.08 -12.27 -0.07
C VAL A 180 -18.84 -11.37 -1.27
N LEU A 181 -17.58 -11.14 -1.66
CA LEU A 181 -17.25 -10.32 -2.84
C LEU A 181 -17.82 -10.92 -4.14
N ARG A 182 -17.75 -12.25 -4.29
CA ARG A 182 -18.27 -12.98 -5.46
C ARG A 182 -19.78 -12.83 -5.66
N THR A 183 -20.55 -12.48 -4.63
CA THR A 183 -21.99 -12.27 -4.80
C THR A 183 -22.31 -10.96 -5.53
N ARG A 184 -21.34 -10.01 -5.59
CA ARG A 184 -21.48 -8.74 -6.31
C ARG A 184 -20.83 -8.80 -7.69
N ASP A 185 -19.74 -9.58 -7.81
CA ASP A 185 -19.07 -9.83 -9.09
C ASP A 185 -18.48 -11.25 -9.10
N PRO A 186 -19.13 -12.22 -9.78
CA PRO A 186 -18.62 -13.58 -9.93
C PRO A 186 -17.28 -13.65 -10.68
N ASN A 187 -16.98 -12.64 -11.50
CA ASN A 187 -15.76 -12.52 -12.30
C ASN A 187 -14.72 -11.58 -11.66
N MET A 188 -14.86 -11.30 -10.36
CA MET A 188 -13.92 -10.44 -9.64
C MET A 188 -12.46 -10.87 -9.86
N ALA A 189 -11.55 -9.92 -9.77
CA ALA A 189 -10.12 -10.14 -10.00
C ALA A 189 -9.34 -9.96 -8.68
N PRO A 190 -9.03 -11.07 -7.97
CA PRO A 190 -8.15 -11.06 -6.81
C PRO A 190 -6.77 -10.50 -7.15
N VAL A 191 -6.23 -9.66 -6.26
CA VAL A 191 -4.86 -9.12 -6.34
C VAL A 191 -3.95 -9.80 -5.32
N SER A 192 -4.47 -10.05 -4.11
CA SER A 192 -3.78 -10.71 -3.00
C SER A 192 -4.79 -11.54 -2.18
N SER A 193 -4.42 -11.95 -0.97
CA SER A 193 -5.34 -12.60 -0.02
C SER A 193 -6.39 -11.65 0.58
N ASP A 194 -6.14 -10.35 0.54
CA ASP A 194 -6.97 -9.31 1.16
C ASP A 194 -7.51 -8.28 0.18
N GLU A 195 -7.03 -8.28 -1.08
CA GLU A 195 -7.40 -7.30 -2.08
C GLU A 195 -8.05 -7.92 -3.32
N SER A 196 -9.09 -7.25 -3.85
CA SER A 196 -9.75 -7.65 -5.10
C SER A 196 -10.36 -6.45 -5.83
N TYR A 197 -10.42 -6.54 -7.16
CA TYR A 197 -11.23 -5.65 -7.98
C TYR A 197 -12.56 -6.30 -8.34
N LEU A 198 -13.65 -5.54 -8.22
CA LEU A 198 -14.98 -5.92 -8.67
C LEU A 198 -15.47 -4.93 -9.72
N ASN A 199 -16.22 -5.41 -10.71
CA ASN A 199 -17.06 -4.60 -11.57
C ASN A 199 -18.52 -4.77 -11.14
N ILE A 200 -19.05 -3.80 -10.38
CA ILE A 200 -20.40 -3.88 -9.83
C ILE A 200 -21.46 -3.26 -10.74
N THR A 201 -21.10 -2.91 -11.97
CA THR A 201 -21.99 -2.20 -12.93
C THR A 201 -23.28 -2.97 -13.17
N GLU A 202 -23.17 -4.26 -13.50
CA GLU A 202 -24.34 -5.12 -13.78
C GLU A 202 -25.17 -5.35 -12.51
N TYR A 203 -24.51 -5.67 -11.39
CA TYR A 203 -25.19 -5.85 -10.10
C TYR A 203 -26.00 -4.63 -9.68
N MET A 204 -25.45 -3.42 -9.83
CA MET A 204 -26.17 -2.18 -9.54
C MET A 204 -27.41 -2.00 -10.42
N GLN A 205 -27.32 -2.34 -11.70
CA GLN A 205 -28.44 -2.24 -12.65
C GLN A 205 -29.54 -3.24 -12.31
N ASP A 206 -29.18 -4.51 -12.09
CA ASP A 206 -30.13 -5.59 -11.81
C ASP A 206 -30.88 -5.39 -10.48
N HIS A 207 -30.20 -4.79 -9.50
CA HIS A 207 -30.77 -4.54 -8.18
C HIS A 207 -31.33 -3.12 -8.00
N ASN A 208 -31.16 -2.24 -9.00
CA ASN A 208 -31.60 -0.84 -8.98
C ASN A 208 -31.10 -0.08 -7.73
N ILE A 209 -29.80 -0.18 -7.45
CA ILE A 209 -29.13 0.47 -6.31
C ILE A 209 -27.93 1.31 -6.77
N THR A 210 -27.55 2.28 -5.95
CA THR A 210 -26.35 3.10 -6.19
C THR A 210 -25.06 2.34 -5.82
N ALA A 211 -23.92 2.84 -6.31
CA ALA A 211 -22.61 2.27 -6.00
C ALA A 211 -22.30 2.36 -4.50
N GLU A 212 -22.68 3.47 -3.86
CA GLU A 212 -22.47 3.69 -2.44
C GLU A 212 -23.30 2.71 -1.59
N GLU A 213 -24.56 2.49 -1.95
CA GLU A 213 -25.42 1.49 -1.29
C GLU A 213 -24.83 0.08 -1.43
N CYS A 214 -24.48 -0.33 -2.65
CA CYS A 214 -23.87 -1.64 -2.93
C CYS A 214 -22.60 -1.87 -2.09
N VAL A 215 -21.69 -0.90 -2.06
CA VAL A 215 -20.43 -1.02 -1.31
C VAL A 215 -20.66 -0.96 0.20
N LYS A 216 -21.61 -0.16 0.69
CA LYS A 216 -21.96 -0.10 2.11
C LYS A 216 -22.52 -1.45 2.58
N GLU A 217 -23.44 -2.04 1.83
CA GLU A 217 -24.00 -3.35 2.12
C GLU A 217 -22.95 -4.45 2.06
N LEU A 218 -22.10 -4.44 1.04
CA LEU A 218 -20.99 -5.38 0.89
C LEU A 218 -20.06 -5.34 2.11
N ARG A 219 -19.64 -4.15 2.53
CA ARG A 219 -18.76 -3.98 3.72
C ARG A 219 -19.43 -4.47 4.99
N ALA A 220 -20.70 -4.15 5.19
CA ALA A 220 -21.48 -4.60 6.33
C ALA A 220 -21.61 -6.14 6.36
N GLU A 221 -21.86 -6.77 5.21
CA GLU A 221 -21.97 -8.23 5.11
C GLU A 221 -20.62 -8.93 5.37
N VAL A 222 -19.52 -8.36 4.87
CA VAL A 222 -18.17 -8.86 5.19
C VAL A 222 -17.93 -8.79 6.70
N GLU A 223 -18.21 -7.65 7.35
CA GLU A 223 -18.04 -7.50 8.79
C GLU A 223 -18.96 -8.44 9.58
N GLU A 224 -20.22 -8.60 9.16
CA GLU A 224 -21.17 -9.49 9.81
C GLU A 224 -20.66 -10.94 9.81
N LYS A 225 -20.26 -11.44 8.64
CA LYS A 225 -19.88 -12.85 8.41
C LYS A 225 -18.48 -13.20 8.90
N THR A 226 -17.56 -12.23 8.88
CA THR A 226 -16.14 -12.49 9.13
C THR A 226 -15.59 -11.80 10.36
N LYS A 227 -16.29 -10.78 10.89
CA LYS A 227 -15.80 -9.85 11.91
C LYS A 227 -14.55 -9.06 11.50
N LEU A 228 -14.22 -9.07 10.20
CA LEU A 228 -13.18 -8.24 9.61
C LEU A 228 -13.81 -7.04 8.90
N THR A 229 -13.14 -5.90 8.95
CA THR A 229 -13.53 -4.71 8.21
C THR A 229 -12.73 -4.61 6.92
N VAL A 230 -13.35 -4.01 5.91
CA VAL A 230 -12.71 -3.71 4.62
C VAL A 230 -12.95 -2.26 4.25
N SER A 231 -11.96 -1.69 3.57
CA SER A 231 -12.02 -0.39 2.92
C SER A 231 -12.28 -0.56 1.43
N ALA A 232 -12.88 0.45 0.79
CA ALA A 232 -13.35 0.35 -0.58
C ALA A 232 -13.18 1.67 -1.34
N GLY A 233 -12.61 1.61 -2.54
CA GLY A 233 -12.52 2.74 -3.47
C GLY A 233 -13.39 2.52 -4.69
N ILE A 234 -14.28 3.46 -4.99
CA ILE A 234 -15.23 3.41 -6.12
C ILE A 234 -14.77 4.38 -7.22
N ALA A 235 -14.60 3.89 -8.44
CA ALA A 235 -14.19 4.72 -9.57
C ALA A 235 -14.53 4.08 -10.93
N PRO A 236 -14.44 4.82 -12.04
CA PRO A 236 -14.71 4.27 -13.38
C PRO A 236 -13.66 3.30 -13.92
N ASN A 237 -12.52 3.15 -13.24
CA ASN A 237 -11.47 2.21 -13.64
C ASN A 237 -10.63 1.74 -12.43
N LYS A 238 -9.87 0.66 -12.63
CA LYS A 238 -9.04 0.02 -11.59
C LYS A 238 -7.99 0.95 -10.98
N MET A 239 -7.37 1.83 -11.76
CA MET A 239 -6.33 2.73 -11.27
C MET A 239 -6.90 3.73 -10.26
N LEU A 240 -7.97 4.43 -10.64
CA LEU A 240 -8.62 5.38 -9.75
C LEU A 240 -9.29 4.70 -8.55
N ALA A 241 -9.83 3.49 -8.72
CA ALA A 241 -10.45 2.75 -7.63
C ALA A 241 -9.44 2.41 -6.54
N LYS A 242 -8.23 1.95 -6.91
CA LYS A 242 -7.14 1.70 -5.94
C LYS A 242 -6.71 2.97 -5.22
N VAL A 243 -6.52 4.08 -5.95
CA VAL A 243 -6.08 5.35 -5.36
C VAL A 243 -7.11 5.95 -4.41
N LYS A 244 -8.41 5.76 -4.68
CA LYS A 244 -9.50 6.24 -3.80
C LYS A 244 -9.60 5.46 -2.48
N MET A 245 -9.00 4.28 -2.40
CA MET A 245 -9.03 3.43 -1.22
C MET A 245 -7.96 3.81 -0.19
N ASP A 246 -6.76 4.23 -0.65
CA ASP A 246 -5.61 4.62 0.19
C ASP A 246 -5.79 6.01 0.83
#